data_AF-A0A367CGP3-F1
#
_entry.id   AF-A0A367CGP3-F1
#
_cell.length_a   1.000
_cell.length_b   1.000
_cell.length_c   1.000
_cell.angle_alpha   90.00
_cell.angle_beta   90.00
_cell.angle_gamma   90.00
#
_symmetry.space_group_name_H-M   'P 1'
#
loop_
_entity.id
_entity.type
_entity.pdbx_description
1 polymer ?
#
loop_
_entity_poly.entity_id
_entity_poly.type
_entity_poly.pdbx_seq_one_letter_code
_entity_poly.pdbx_strand_id
1 'polypeptide(L)'
;MNKLLNKELATKIGTSEVSLSYSYVLNGKRKPSKEMQRKFTVFLSNDGKEILMNIKQDDGSFKLPFVNKMAMGKRIQEIRKNRDETLEKFGKNFTRPAGKNVVNRWEKGTNIPDIERLMNVAYLGKVTVPYILYGETFNKMLKKGHKISRFEKLDPFRMGLRLRKIRRDYRLEREDFGKFFSPPITKWSMDRYENGKDIPNTDRIIQYAYIGKVSLEFLIYGAN
;
A
#
# COMPACT_ATOMS: atom_id res chain seq x y z
N MET A 1 13.57 -23.30 -20.55
CA MET A 1 12.98 -22.59 -19.38
C MET A 1 13.59 -23.19 -18.11
N ASN A 2 14.15 -22.35 -17.25
CA ASN A 2 15.28 -22.61 -16.36
C ASN A 2 15.06 -23.75 -15.34
N LYS A 3 15.88 -24.83 -15.37
CA LYS A 3 15.81 -25.95 -14.40
C LYS A 3 15.93 -25.47 -12.94
N LEU A 4 16.75 -24.45 -12.69
CA LEU A 4 16.91 -23.84 -11.36
C LEU A 4 15.59 -23.35 -10.77
N LEU A 5 14.72 -22.75 -11.60
CA LEU A 5 13.46 -22.16 -11.15
C LEU A 5 12.46 -23.24 -10.71
N ASN A 6 12.45 -24.39 -11.39
CA ASN A 6 11.55 -25.50 -11.07
C ASN A 6 11.98 -26.23 -9.81
N LYS A 7 13.28 -26.35 -9.57
CA LYS A 7 13.84 -26.96 -8.36
C LYS A 7 13.48 -26.14 -7.12
N GLU A 8 13.60 -24.82 -7.20
CA GLU A 8 13.19 -23.90 -6.12
C GLU A 8 11.67 -23.90 -5.88
N LEU A 9 10.87 -23.99 -6.94
CA LEU A 9 9.42 -24.10 -6.78
C LEU A 9 9.03 -25.43 -6.13
N ALA A 10 9.73 -26.51 -6.48
CA ALA A 10 9.50 -27.85 -5.96
C ALA A 10 9.80 -27.96 -4.47
N THR A 11 10.93 -27.41 -4.05
CA THR A 11 11.27 -27.36 -2.63
C THR A 11 10.25 -26.54 -1.84
N LYS A 12 9.79 -25.40 -2.38
CA LYS A 12 8.77 -24.57 -1.72
C LYS A 12 7.39 -25.21 -1.61
N ILE A 13 6.98 -25.99 -2.61
CA ILE A 13 5.69 -26.71 -2.62
C ILE A 13 5.77 -28.03 -1.80
N GLY A 14 6.97 -28.46 -1.41
CA GLY A 14 7.18 -29.72 -0.69
C GLY A 14 6.97 -30.94 -1.60
N THR A 15 7.45 -30.86 -2.85
CA THR A 15 7.33 -31.94 -3.85
C THR A 15 8.63 -32.10 -4.63
N SER A 16 8.74 -33.17 -5.42
CA SER A 16 9.92 -33.40 -6.25
C SER A 16 9.90 -32.55 -7.52
N GLU A 17 11.07 -32.14 -8.00
CA GLU A 17 11.21 -31.43 -9.28
C GLU A 17 10.64 -32.25 -10.44
N VAL A 18 10.69 -33.58 -10.38
CA VAL A 18 10.12 -34.50 -11.38
C VAL A 18 8.59 -34.53 -11.33
N SER A 19 8.00 -34.40 -10.15
CA SER A 19 6.54 -34.31 -9.97
C SER A 19 5.97 -32.99 -10.48
N LEU A 20 6.78 -31.93 -10.52
CA LEU A 20 6.41 -30.62 -11.07
C LEU A 20 6.81 -30.42 -12.53
N SER A 21 7.96 -30.95 -12.95
CA SER A 21 8.54 -30.66 -14.25
C SER A 21 8.05 -31.61 -15.35
N TYR A 22 7.76 -30.99 -16.48
CA TYR A 22 7.62 -31.52 -17.83
C TYR A 22 6.61 -32.62 -18.17
N SER A 23 6.06 -33.42 -17.24
CA SER A 23 5.08 -34.46 -17.61
C SER A 23 3.79 -34.58 -16.80
N TYR A 24 3.56 -33.83 -15.71
CA TYR A 24 2.40 -34.14 -14.84
C TYR A 24 1.40 -33.02 -14.53
N VAL A 25 1.76 -31.73 -14.52
CA VAL A 25 0.80 -30.67 -14.12
C VAL A 25 0.90 -29.40 -14.97
N LEU A 26 2.09 -28.84 -15.16
CA LEU A 26 2.26 -27.53 -15.81
C LEU A 26 2.03 -27.54 -17.34
N ASN A 27 2.19 -28.70 -17.98
CA ASN A 27 1.94 -28.88 -19.42
C ASN A 27 0.50 -29.32 -19.74
N GLY A 28 -0.40 -29.35 -18.76
CA GLY A 28 -1.84 -29.63 -18.96
C GLY A 28 -2.21 -31.06 -19.39
N LYS A 29 -1.25 -31.97 -19.50
CA LYS A 29 -1.47 -33.33 -20.03
C LYS A 29 -2.25 -34.28 -19.12
N ARG A 30 -2.31 -34.03 -17.80
CA ARG A 30 -3.10 -34.80 -16.81
C ARG A 30 -3.53 -33.92 -15.64
N LYS A 31 -4.66 -34.26 -15.01
CA LYS A 31 -5.10 -33.62 -13.75
C LYS A 31 -4.18 -34.05 -12.60
N PRO A 32 -3.67 -33.11 -11.77
CA PRO A 32 -2.89 -33.45 -10.58
C PRO A 32 -3.70 -34.31 -9.61
N SER A 33 -3.02 -35.19 -8.87
CA SER A 33 -3.63 -36.01 -7.81
C SER A 33 -4.28 -35.14 -6.72
N LYS A 34 -5.25 -35.68 -5.98
CA LYS A 34 -5.88 -34.96 -4.85
C LYS A 34 -4.86 -34.45 -3.82
N GLU A 35 -3.79 -35.21 -3.61
CA GLU A 35 -2.71 -34.82 -2.71
C GLU A 35 -1.89 -33.64 -3.27
N MET A 36 -1.55 -33.67 -4.57
CA MET A 36 -0.88 -32.54 -5.22
C MET A 36 -1.76 -31.30 -5.24
N GLN A 37 -3.06 -31.44 -5.49
CA GLN A 37 -4.02 -30.33 -5.37
C GLN A 37 -4.01 -29.75 -3.97
N ARG A 38 -4.05 -30.58 -2.91
CA ARG A 38 -3.92 -30.11 -1.52
C ARG A 38 -2.59 -29.39 -1.29
N LYS A 39 -1.47 -29.90 -1.77
CA LYS A 39 -0.15 -29.24 -1.63
C LYS A 39 -0.12 -27.89 -2.35
N PHE A 40 -0.70 -27.77 -3.55
CA PHE A 40 -0.88 -26.49 -4.23
C PHE A 40 -1.80 -25.55 -3.47
N THR A 41 -2.94 -26.04 -2.96
CA THR A 41 -3.86 -25.23 -2.14
C THR A 41 -3.16 -24.72 -0.88
N VAL A 42 -2.40 -25.57 -0.18
CA VAL A 42 -1.63 -25.20 1.01
C VAL A 42 -0.51 -24.22 0.66
N PHE A 43 0.23 -24.46 -0.42
CA PHE A 43 1.29 -23.55 -0.89
C PHE A 43 0.73 -22.18 -1.26
N LEU A 44 -0.32 -22.11 -2.08
CA LEU A 44 -0.98 -20.84 -2.45
C LEU A 44 -1.61 -20.17 -1.22
N SER A 45 -2.13 -20.95 -0.28
CA SER A 45 -2.64 -20.44 1.00
C SER A 45 -1.52 -19.96 1.91
N ASN A 46 -0.32 -20.56 1.85
CA ASN A 46 0.81 -20.24 2.73
C ASN A 46 1.63 -19.07 2.20
N ASP A 47 1.89 -19.00 0.89
CA ASP A 47 2.44 -17.80 0.24
C ASP A 47 1.47 -16.63 0.44
N GLY A 48 0.16 -16.85 0.29
CA GLY A 48 -0.88 -15.89 0.67
C GLY A 48 -0.89 -15.56 2.17
N LYS A 49 -0.65 -16.54 3.05
CA LYS A 49 -0.58 -16.34 4.51
C LYS A 49 0.67 -15.60 4.96
N GLU A 50 1.81 -15.71 4.26
CA GLU A 50 2.99 -14.87 4.50
C GLU A 50 2.76 -13.42 4.02
N ILE A 51 1.90 -13.20 3.02
CA ILE A 51 1.39 -11.85 2.70
C ILE A 51 0.44 -11.33 3.80
N LEU A 52 -0.32 -12.23 4.44
CA LEU A 52 -1.33 -11.93 5.47
C LEU A 52 -0.80 -12.01 6.92
N MET A 53 0.48 -12.32 7.14
CA MET A 53 1.08 -12.37 8.47
C MET A 53 1.52 -10.97 8.90
N ASN A 54 0.52 -10.17 9.26
CA ASN A 54 0.46 -9.41 10.51
C ASN A 54 -0.82 -8.57 10.44
N ILE A 55 -1.78 -8.86 11.33
CA ILE A 55 -3.13 -8.26 11.45
C ILE A 55 -4.22 -9.12 10.76
N LYS A 56 -4.50 -10.30 11.34
CA LYS A 56 -5.78 -11.00 11.11
C LYS A 56 -6.79 -10.51 12.15
N GLN A 57 -7.97 -10.08 11.70
CA GLN A 57 -9.17 -10.05 12.53
C GLN A 57 -10.02 -11.28 12.19
N ASP A 58 -10.88 -11.70 13.13
CA ASP A 58 -11.59 -12.98 13.11
C ASP A 58 -12.57 -13.17 11.94
N ASP A 59 -12.96 -12.08 11.25
CA ASP A 59 -13.86 -12.10 10.09
C ASP A 59 -13.15 -12.32 8.74
N GLY A 60 -11.82 -12.48 8.74
CA GLY A 60 -11.02 -12.65 7.53
C GLY A 60 -10.90 -11.38 6.68
N SER A 61 -11.42 -10.23 7.14
CA SER A 61 -11.28 -8.95 6.46
C SER A 61 -10.00 -8.22 6.89
N PHE A 62 -9.26 -7.69 5.92
CA PHE A 62 -8.18 -6.75 6.19
C PHE A 62 -8.79 -5.35 6.40
N LYS A 63 -8.77 -4.86 7.64
CA LYS A 63 -9.14 -3.48 7.96
C LYS A 63 -7.91 -2.75 8.47
N LEU A 64 -7.56 -1.65 7.81
CA LEU A 64 -6.57 -0.72 8.34
C LEU A 64 -7.01 -0.21 9.72
N PRO A 65 -6.06 0.14 10.60
CA PRO A 65 -6.40 0.79 11.85
C PRO A 65 -7.20 2.08 11.58
N PHE A 66 -8.19 2.35 12.43
CA PHE A 66 -8.94 3.59 12.34
C PHE A 66 -8.04 4.78 12.70
N VAL A 67 -8.10 5.85 11.90
CA VAL A 67 -7.36 7.09 12.18
C VAL A 67 -8.02 7.83 13.34
N ASN A 68 -7.40 7.80 14.52
CA ASN A 68 -7.74 8.73 15.59
C ASN A 68 -7.27 10.14 15.19
N LYS A 69 -8.19 10.95 14.65
CA LYS A 69 -7.88 12.28 14.12
C LYS A 69 -7.26 13.23 15.16
N MET A 70 -7.68 13.14 16.42
CA MET A 70 -7.12 13.95 17.50
C MET A 70 -5.66 13.56 17.77
N ALA A 71 -5.36 12.27 17.85
CA ALA A 71 -3.99 11.78 18.03
C ALA A 71 -3.10 12.11 16.82
N MET A 72 -3.63 11.98 15.59
CA MET A 72 -2.95 12.42 14.37
C MET A 72 -2.64 13.92 14.43
N GLY A 73 -3.61 14.75 14.82
CA GLY A 73 -3.44 16.19 14.96
C GLY A 73 -2.36 16.58 15.96
N LYS A 74 -2.30 15.90 17.11
CA LYS A 74 -1.23 16.07 18.11
C LYS A 74 0.15 15.77 17.51
N ARG A 75 0.31 14.67 16.78
CA ARG A 75 1.58 14.34 16.10
C ARG A 75 1.99 15.38 15.07
N ILE A 76 1.05 15.91 14.30
CA ILE A 76 1.33 17.01 13.35
C ILE A 76 1.79 18.26 14.12
N GLN A 77 1.13 18.59 15.23
CA GLN A 77 1.51 19.72 16.08
C GLN A 77 2.92 19.55 16.68
N GLU A 78 3.25 18.35 17.18
CA GLU A 78 4.57 18.03 17.71
C GLU A 78 5.65 18.21 16.65
N ILE A 79 5.44 17.69 15.43
CA ILE A 79 6.36 17.87 14.30
C ILE A 79 6.61 19.35 14.02
N ARG A 80 5.56 20.17 14.03
CA ARG A 80 5.70 21.62 13.82
C ARG A 80 6.43 22.30 14.98
N LYS A 81 6.06 22.00 16.22
CA LYS A 81 6.65 22.61 17.42
C LYS A 81 8.12 22.26 17.59
N ASN A 82 8.52 21.03 17.28
CA ASN A 82 9.92 20.60 17.30
C ASN A 82 10.82 21.32 16.26
N ARG A 83 10.20 22.11 15.38
CA ARG A 83 10.88 22.94 14.37
C ARG A 83 10.78 24.43 14.70
N ASP A 84 10.18 24.80 15.82
CA ASP A 84 9.92 26.19 16.24
C ASP A 84 9.17 27.01 15.16
N GLU A 85 8.29 26.35 14.40
CA GLU A 85 7.55 26.97 13.30
C GLU A 85 6.16 27.43 13.73
N THR A 86 5.78 28.64 13.32
CA THR A 86 4.38 29.08 13.40
C THR A 86 3.51 28.26 12.45
N LEU A 87 2.18 28.23 12.69
CA LEU A 87 1.22 27.56 11.80
C LEU A 87 1.35 28.03 10.34
N GLU A 88 1.63 29.32 10.14
CA GLU A 88 1.80 29.92 8.81
C GLU A 88 3.11 29.50 8.16
N LYS A 89 4.23 29.59 8.90
CA LYS A 89 5.54 29.19 8.38
C LYS A 89 5.55 27.70 8.00
N PHE A 90 4.96 26.86 8.84
CA PHE A 90 4.85 25.42 8.60
C PHE A 90 4.11 25.11 7.28
N GLY A 91 2.94 25.74 7.08
CA GLY A 91 2.13 25.49 5.89
C GLY A 91 2.71 26.06 4.58
N LYS A 92 3.63 27.03 4.65
CA LYS A 92 4.35 27.58 3.49
C LYS A 92 5.41 26.64 2.93
N ASN A 93 5.91 25.69 3.73
CA ASN A 93 6.96 24.74 3.31
C ASN A 93 6.47 23.62 2.38
N PHE A 94 5.16 23.51 2.13
CA PHE A 94 4.60 22.41 1.34
C PHE A 94 4.57 22.73 -0.15
N THR A 95 4.70 21.69 -0.99
CA THR A 95 4.50 21.80 -2.46
C THR A 95 3.20 22.51 -2.80
N ARG A 96 2.13 22.23 -2.05
CA ARG A 96 0.87 22.96 -2.08
C ARG A 96 0.66 23.67 -0.75
N PRO A 97 0.84 25.00 -0.70
CA PRO A 97 0.73 25.76 0.54
C PRO A 97 -0.57 25.50 1.30
N ALA A 98 -0.46 25.52 2.63
CA ALA A 98 -1.59 25.41 3.54
C ALA A 98 -1.66 26.67 4.42
N GLY A 99 -2.80 27.34 4.43
CA GLY A 99 -3.00 28.49 5.31
C GLY A 99 -3.05 28.08 6.79
N LYS A 100 -2.75 29.03 7.68
CA LYS A 100 -2.80 28.87 9.15
C LYS A 100 -4.06 28.13 9.63
N ASN A 101 -5.23 28.50 9.11
CA ASN A 101 -6.52 27.89 9.51
C ASN A 101 -6.61 26.41 9.13
N VAL A 102 -6.00 26.02 8.01
CA VAL A 102 -5.99 24.63 7.52
C VAL A 102 -5.09 23.78 8.41
N VAL A 103 -3.87 24.25 8.70
CA VAL A 103 -2.95 23.57 9.62
C VAL A 103 -3.57 23.43 11.00
N ASN A 104 -4.19 24.48 11.53
CA ASN A 104 -4.90 24.45 12.81
C ASN A 104 -6.03 23.41 12.84
N ARG A 105 -6.80 23.26 11.76
CA ARG A 105 -7.85 22.23 11.66
C ARG A 105 -7.29 20.81 11.69
N TRP A 106 -6.10 20.58 11.14
CA TRP A 106 -5.45 19.28 11.25
C TRP A 106 -4.97 19.01 12.66
N GLU A 107 -4.32 20.00 13.31
CA GLU A 107 -3.83 19.86 14.68
C GLU A 107 -4.97 19.62 15.68
N LYS A 108 -6.15 20.19 15.43
CA LYS A 108 -7.37 19.94 16.22
C LYS A 108 -8.10 18.64 15.82
N GLY A 109 -7.59 17.88 14.86
CA GLY A 109 -8.21 16.63 14.40
C GLY A 109 -9.54 16.80 13.67
N THR A 110 -9.84 18.00 13.14
CA THR A 110 -11.08 18.26 12.38
C THR A 110 -11.05 17.52 11.05
N ASN A 111 -9.96 17.70 10.28
CA ASN A 111 -9.80 17.12 8.94
C ASN A 111 -8.47 16.37 8.83
N ILE A 112 -8.43 15.35 7.98
CA ILE A 112 -7.21 14.63 7.61
C ILE A 112 -6.56 15.37 6.43
N PRO A 113 -5.25 15.65 6.44
CA PRO A 113 -4.59 16.22 5.28
C PRO A 113 -4.62 15.24 4.09
N ASP A 114 -4.61 15.78 2.88
CA ASP A 114 -4.40 14.95 1.69
C ASP A 114 -3.01 14.32 1.68
N ILE A 115 -2.83 13.35 0.79
CA ILE A 115 -1.61 12.56 0.74
C ILE A 115 -0.37 13.41 0.47
N GLU A 116 -0.43 14.42 -0.41
CA GLU A 116 0.73 15.26 -0.72
C GLU A 116 1.16 16.05 0.52
N ARG A 117 0.21 16.59 1.27
CA ARG A 117 0.50 17.31 2.51
C ARG A 117 0.99 16.38 3.61
N LEU A 118 0.46 15.17 3.71
CA LEU A 118 0.98 14.17 4.65
C LEU A 118 2.43 13.78 4.32
N MET A 119 2.76 13.59 3.04
CA MET A 119 4.13 13.32 2.60
C MET A 119 5.06 14.49 2.99
N ASN A 120 4.62 15.73 2.76
CA ASN A 120 5.37 16.93 3.18
C ASN A 120 5.59 16.99 4.71
N VAL A 121 4.54 16.75 5.51
CA VAL A 121 4.64 16.72 6.97
C VAL A 121 5.59 15.61 7.44
N ALA A 122 5.49 14.42 6.84
CA ALA A 122 6.35 13.27 7.15
C ALA A 122 7.83 13.60 6.92
N TYR A 123 8.15 14.22 5.79
CA TYR A 123 9.50 14.66 5.46
C TYR A 123 10.03 15.73 6.42
N LEU A 124 9.25 16.78 6.71
CA LEU A 124 9.67 17.83 7.63
C LEU A 124 9.90 17.31 9.05
N GLY A 125 9.12 16.30 9.46
CA GLY A 125 9.26 15.61 10.74
C GLY A 125 10.26 14.47 10.76
N LYS A 126 10.82 14.07 9.60
CA LYS A 126 11.67 12.88 9.44
C LYS A 126 11.00 11.59 9.98
N VAL A 127 9.70 11.49 9.78
CA VAL A 127 8.86 10.34 10.18
C VAL A 127 8.15 9.75 8.97
N THR A 128 7.35 8.70 9.17
CA THR A 128 6.54 8.09 8.10
C THR A 128 5.09 8.58 8.14
N VAL A 129 4.37 8.50 7.01
CA VAL A 129 2.93 8.80 6.97
C VAL A 129 2.11 7.86 7.87
N PRO A 130 2.37 6.52 7.90
CA PRO A 130 1.73 5.64 8.86
C PRO A 130 1.91 6.06 10.33
N TYR A 131 3.10 6.55 10.72
CA TYR A 131 3.30 7.10 12.06
C TYR A 131 2.37 8.29 12.33
N ILE A 132 2.27 9.25 11.40
CA ILE A 132 1.40 10.42 11.58
C ILE A 132 -0.05 9.99 11.75
N LEU A 133 -0.54 9.06 10.94
CA LEU A 133 -1.95 8.66 10.94
C LEU A 133 -2.31 7.73 12.10
N TYR A 134 -1.46 6.76 12.42
CA TYR A 134 -1.83 5.65 13.29
C TYR A 134 -0.92 5.51 14.53
N GLY A 135 0.21 6.21 14.57
CA GLY A 135 1.16 6.19 15.68
C GLY A 135 2.29 5.15 15.52
N GLU A 136 3.12 5.03 16.56
CA GLU A 136 4.37 4.26 16.52
C GLU A 136 4.17 2.79 16.17
N THR A 137 3.09 2.18 16.67
CA THR A 137 2.74 0.77 16.41
C THR A 137 2.67 0.44 14.92
N PHE A 138 2.32 1.40 14.06
CA PHE A 138 2.13 1.20 12.62
C PHE A 138 3.19 1.90 11.76
N ASN A 139 4.25 2.45 12.36
CA ASN A 139 5.30 3.17 11.65
C ASN A 139 5.93 2.34 10.51
N LYS A 140 6.04 1.02 10.70
CA LYS A 140 6.61 0.06 9.73
C LYS A 140 5.57 -0.72 8.94
N MET A 141 4.31 -0.27 8.92
CA MET A 141 3.21 -0.98 8.24
C MET A 141 3.38 -1.03 6.71
N LEU A 142 4.12 -0.08 6.14
CA LEU A 142 4.40 0.00 4.70
C LEU A 142 5.87 -0.25 4.40
N LYS A 143 6.15 -0.70 3.17
CA LYS A 143 7.52 -0.87 2.69
C LYS A 143 8.25 0.48 2.74
N LYS A 144 9.50 0.48 3.19
CA LYS A 144 10.35 1.68 3.15
C LYS A 144 10.68 2.04 1.71
N GLY A 145 10.43 3.29 1.33
CA GLY A 145 10.82 3.85 0.05
C GLY A 145 12.21 4.48 0.05
N HIS A 146 12.60 4.99 -1.11
CA HIS A 146 13.78 5.83 -1.23
C HIS A 146 13.58 7.18 -0.53
N LYS A 147 14.67 7.77 -0.04
CA LYS A 147 14.63 9.12 0.50
C LYS A 147 14.28 10.10 -0.61
N ILE A 148 13.21 10.85 -0.42
CA ILE A 148 12.84 11.95 -1.32
C ILE A 148 13.67 13.17 -0.94
N SER A 149 14.41 13.74 -1.90
CA SER A 149 15.15 14.99 -1.72
C SER A 149 14.30 16.23 -1.97
N ARG A 150 13.26 16.11 -2.81
CA ARG A 150 12.31 17.18 -3.13
C ARG A 150 10.97 16.58 -3.51
N PHE A 151 9.88 17.17 -3.01
CA PHE A 151 8.54 16.79 -3.46
C PHE A 151 8.20 17.45 -4.78
N GLU A 152 8.02 16.62 -5.79
CA GLU A 152 7.30 17.01 -7.01
C GLU A 152 5.80 17.03 -6.74
N LYS A 153 5.06 17.73 -7.61
CA LYS A 153 3.60 17.66 -7.59
C LYS A 153 3.17 16.26 -8.01
N LEU A 154 2.18 15.69 -7.31
CA LEU A 154 1.59 14.40 -7.66
C LEU A 154 1.03 14.46 -9.08
N ASP A 155 1.48 13.54 -9.92
CA ASP A 155 0.96 13.31 -11.27
C ASP A 155 -0.10 12.20 -11.22
N PRO A 156 -1.40 12.53 -11.43
CA PRO A 156 -2.49 11.55 -11.30
C PRO A 156 -2.38 10.41 -12.31
N PHE A 157 -1.88 10.69 -13.52
CA PHE A 157 -1.76 9.69 -14.57
C PHE A 157 -0.65 8.69 -14.26
N ARG A 158 0.54 9.18 -13.89
CA ARG A 158 1.67 8.32 -13.49
C ARG A 158 1.34 7.49 -12.24
N MET A 159 0.66 8.09 -11.25
CA MET A 159 0.16 7.35 -10.10
C MET A 159 -0.86 6.28 -10.54
N GLY A 160 -1.81 6.63 -11.40
CA GLY A 160 -2.81 5.71 -11.94
C GLY A 160 -2.20 4.49 -12.65
N LEU A 161 -1.12 4.68 -13.42
CA LEU A 161 -0.38 3.57 -14.02
C LEU A 161 0.23 2.63 -12.97
N ARG A 162 0.72 3.17 -11.84
CA ARG A 162 1.25 2.35 -10.73
C ARG A 162 0.14 1.62 -9.99
N LEU A 163 -1.02 2.23 -9.76
CA LEU A 163 -2.20 1.56 -9.21
C LEU A 163 -2.63 0.38 -10.11
N ARG A 164 -2.66 0.62 -11.43
CA ARG A 164 -2.97 -0.41 -12.44
C ARG A 164 -1.95 -1.54 -12.41
N LYS A 165 -0.66 -1.20 -12.29
CA LYS A 165 0.42 -2.19 -12.18
C LYS A 165 0.21 -3.09 -10.96
N ILE A 166 -0.04 -2.51 -9.79
CA ILE A 166 -0.30 -3.29 -8.55
C ILE A 166 -1.42 -4.30 -8.80
N ARG A 167 -2.57 -3.86 -9.32
CA ARG A 167 -3.68 -4.78 -9.63
C ARG A 167 -3.28 -5.90 -10.61
N ARG A 168 -2.57 -5.55 -11.68
CA ARG A 168 -2.14 -6.52 -12.70
C ARG A 168 -1.13 -7.54 -12.16
N ASP A 169 -0.30 -7.15 -11.20
CA ASP A 169 0.62 -8.07 -10.53
C ASP A 169 -0.16 -9.14 -9.74
N TYR A 170 -1.39 -8.85 -9.29
CA TYR A 170 -2.33 -9.83 -8.74
C TYR A 170 -3.13 -10.62 -9.79
N ARG A 171 -3.02 -10.27 -11.08
CA ARG A 171 -3.78 -10.88 -12.20
C ARG A 171 -5.31 -10.81 -12.03
N LEU A 172 -5.80 -9.75 -11.41
CA LEU A 172 -7.22 -9.56 -11.15
C LEU A 172 -7.84 -8.47 -12.01
N GLU A 173 -9.13 -8.65 -12.30
CA GLU A 173 -9.96 -7.60 -12.86
C GLU A 173 -10.28 -6.53 -11.81
N ARG A 174 -10.67 -5.33 -12.28
CA ARG A 174 -10.93 -4.18 -11.40
C ARG A 174 -12.00 -4.47 -10.36
N GLU A 175 -13.02 -5.23 -10.74
CA GLU A 175 -14.13 -5.55 -9.84
C GLU A 175 -13.68 -6.45 -8.69
N ASP A 176 -12.89 -7.48 -8.97
CA ASP A 176 -12.38 -8.38 -7.95
C ASP A 176 -11.30 -7.73 -7.10
N PHE A 177 -10.40 -6.96 -7.71
CA PHE A 177 -9.39 -6.21 -6.97
C PHE A 177 -10.04 -5.17 -6.04
N GLY A 178 -11.17 -4.59 -6.44
CA GLY A 178 -11.99 -3.68 -5.64
C GLY A 178 -12.44 -4.24 -4.29
N LYS A 179 -12.59 -5.56 -4.19
CA LYS A 179 -13.06 -6.24 -2.97
C LYS A 179 -11.99 -6.33 -1.87
N PHE A 180 -10.71 -6.13 -2.20
CA PHE A 180 -9.64 -6.09 -1.21
C PHE A 180 -9.60 -4.81 -0.38
N PHE A 181 -10.35 -3.79 -0.81
CA PHE A 181 -10.40 -2.52 -0.13
C PHE A 181 -11.50 -2.52 0.94
N SER A 182 -11.29 -1.75 1.99
CA SER A 182 -12.28 -1.52 3.05
C SER A 182 -12.57 -0.02 3.19
N PRO A 183 -13.77 0.46 2.81
CA PRO A 183 -14.84 -0.29 2.15
C PRO A 183 -14.45 -0.74 0.73
N PRO A 184 -15.16 -1.66 0.06
CA PRO A 184 -14.84 -2.04 -1.31
C PRO A 184 -14.84 -0.83 -2.27
N ILE A 185 -13.98 -0.86 -3.29
CA ILE A 185 -13.95 0.14 -4.36
C ILE A 185 -14.67 -0.43 -5.58
N THR A 186 -15.54 0.36 -6.21
CA THR A 186 -16.26 -0.05 -7.42
C THR A 186 -15.33 -0.13 -8.63
N LYS A 187 -15.68 -0.96 -9.61
CA LYS A 187 -15.00 -1.01 -10.92
C LYS A 187 -14.85 0.38 -11.56
N TRP A 188 -15.89 1.22 -11.46
CA TRP A 188 -15.90 2.57 -12.03
C TRP A 188 -14.86 3.48 -11.36
N SER A 189 -14.80 3.52 -10.03
CA SER A 189 -13.79 4.32 -9.31
C SER A 189 -12.39 3.84 -9.62
N MET A 190 -12.16 2.51 -9.65
CA MET A 190 -10.86 1.96 -10.05
C MET A 190 -10.45 2.36 -11.46
N ASP A 191 -11.37 2.34 -12.42
CA ASP A 191 -11.07 2.78 -13.78
C ASP A 191 -10.62 4.24 -13.81
N ARG A 192 -11.30 5.12 -13.06
CA ARG A 192 -10.90 6.53 -12.97
C ARG A 192 -9.53 6.71 -12.32
N TYR A 193 -9.26 6.01 -11.22
CA TYR A 193 -7.97 6.06 -10.55
C TYR A 193 -6.84 5.58 -11.46
N GLU A 194 -7.03 4.45 -12.14
CA GLU A 194 -6.01 3.86 -13.01
C GLU A 194 -5.75 4.64 -14.30
N ASN A 195 -6.70 5.47 -14.72
CA ASN A 195 -6.56 6.35 -15.87
C ASN A 195 -6.17 7.79 -15.48
N GLY A 196 -5.91 8.05 -14.18
CA GLY A 196 -5.56 9.38 -13.69
C GLY A 196 -6.69 10.42 -13.79
N LYS A 197 -7.93 9.97 -14.02
CA LYS A 197 -9.12 10.84 -14.07
C LYS A 197 -9.62 11.25 -12.69
N ASP A 198 -9.11 10.61 -11.64
CA ASP A 198 -9.39 10.91 -10.24
C ASP A 198 -8.23 10.45 -9.35
N ILE A 199 -8.07 11.06 -8.19
CA ILE A 199 -7.05 10.74 -7.19
C ILE A 199 -7.74 10.03 -6.03
N PRO A 200 -7.35 8.79 -5.65
CA PRO A 200 -7.91 8.14 -4.48
C PRO A 200 -7.62 8.98 -3.23
N ASN A 201 -8.53 8.96 -2.25
CA ASN A 201 -8.28 9.63 -0.98
C ASN A 201 -7.10 8.98 -0.22
N THR A 202 -6.58 9.68 0.80
CA THR A 202 -5.42 9.24 1.60
C THR A 202 -5.54 7.79 2.07
N ASP A 203 -6.71 7.41 2.60
CA ASP A 203 -6.95 6.07 3.11
C ASP A 203 -6.84 5.02 2.00
N ARG A 204 -7.43 5.27 0.83
CA ARG A 204 -7.29 4.38 -0.34
C ARG A 204 -5.85 4.26 -0.80
N ILE A 205 -5.09 5.35 -0.84
CA ILE A 205 -3.69 5.31 -1.27
C ILE A 205 -2.85 4.43 -0.32
N ILE A 206 -3.11 4.51 0.98
CA ILE A 206 -2.45 3.66 1.97
C ILE A 206 -2.85 2.20 1.79
N GLN A 207 -4.14 1.92 1.55
CA GLN A 207 -4.60 0.56 1.22
C GLN A 207 -3.90 0.02 -0.04
N TYR A 208 -3.80 0.83 -1.10
CA TYR A 208 -3.07 0.46 -2.32
C TYR A 208 -1.60 0.17 -2.02
N ALA A 209 -0.92 1.01 -1.24
CA ALA A 209 0.48 0.81 -0.89
C ALA A 209 0.68 -0.49 -0.08
N TYR A 210 -0.22 -0.74 0.87
CA TYR A 210 -0.22 -1.94 1.69
C TYR A 210 -0.46 -3.20 0.85
N ILE A 211 -1.56 -3.24 0.08
CA ILE A 211 -1.93 -4.35 -0.79
C ILE A 211 -0.81 -4.59 -1.83
N GLY A 212 -0.28 -3.53 -2.43
CA GLY A 212 0.81 -3.64 -3.41
C GLY A 212 2.17 -3.99 -2.80
N LYS A 213 2.31 -4.00 -1.47
CA LYS A 213 3.60 -4.13 -0.77
C LYS A 213 4.65 -3.15 -1.30
N VAL A 214 4.21 -1.93 -1.61
CA VAL A 214 5.07 -0.85 -2.11
C VAL A 214 5.14 0.29 -1.08
N SER A 215 6.14 1.15 -1.26
CA SER A 215 6.24 2.36 -0.45
C SER A 215 5.30 3.45 -0.98
N LEU A 216 4.95 4.42 -0.14
CA LEU A 216 4.17 5.58 -0.58
C LEU A 216 4.96 6.44 -1.56
N GLU A 217 6.28 6.55 -1.37
CA GLU A 217 7.17 7.30 -2.25
C GLU A 217 7.14 6.73 -3.67
N PHE A 218 7.28 5.40 -3.82
CA PHE A 218 7.15 4.75 -5.11
C PHE A 218 5.74 4.93 -5.70
N LEU A 219 4.70 4.77 -4.88
CA LEU A 219 3.33 4.84 -5.37
C LEU A 219 2.95 6.24 -5.87
N ILE A 220 3.38 7.27 -5.16
CA ILE A 220 3.00 8.66 -5.42
C ILE A 220 3.94 9.32 -6.44
N TYR A 221 5.25 9.08 -6.34
CA TYR A 221 6.26 9.77 -7.15
C TYR A 221 6.93 8.84 -8.16
N GLY A 222 7.17 7.58 -7.79
CA GLY A 222 7.85 6.60 -8.62
C GLY A 222 9.26 6.29 -8.09
N ALA A 223 10.02 5.50 -8.85
CA ALA A 223 11.46 5.39 -8.63
C ALA A 223 12.15 6.52 -9.41
N ASN A 224 13.06 7.24 -8.76
CA ASN A 224 14.16 7.89 -9.46
C ASN A 224 15.31 6.88 -9.58
#